data_AF-A0A8T7GVG5-F1
#
_entry.id   AF-A0A8T7GVG5-F1
#
_cell.length_a   1.000
_cell.length_b   1.000
_cell.length_c   1.000
_cell.angle_alpha   90.00
_cell.angle_beta   90.00
_cell.angle_gamma   90.00
#
_symmetry.space_group_name_H-M   'P 1'
#
loop_
_entity.id
_entity.type
_entity.pdbx_description
1 polymer ?
#
loop_
_entity_poly.entity_id
_entity_poly.type
_entity_poly.pdbx_seq_one_letter_code
_entity_poly.pdbx_strand_id
1 'polypeptide(L)'
;MKGLLVCRVAPRLIVAAAAIYGVLMAVMAPRQAPSSSLEALLRGSLVIFAVIGASFLTVSTASLLLHGFDGHVPRPRRLNGVRIVFSVVSRGDDPRLLRRCLSSLRYWVRRLEPVYGFRGVIELVCDVDPGEDVRRLADRFVLVPAGYRTARGSLFKARALQYSVEARVRDGLVGDDTWIYHIDDDTIIG
;
A
#
# COMPACT_ATOMS: atom_id res chain seq x y z
N MET A 1 14.64 0.97 -27.65
CA MET A 1 13.96 -0.22 -28.22
C MET A 1 12.48 -0.35 -27.82
N LYS A 2 11.97 0.19 -26.70
CA LYS A 2 10.55 0.13 -26.29
C LYS A 2 9.56 0.82 -27.26
N GLY A 3 9.94 1.98 -27.83
CA GLY A 3 9.06 2.70 -28.77
C GLY A 3 8.69 1.91 -30.04
N LEU A 4 9.56 1.01 -30.49
CA LEU A 4 9.30 0.18 -31.67
C LEU A 4 8.34 -0.99 -31.40
N LEU A 5 8.32 -1.52 -30.17
CA LEU A 5 7.45 -2.64 -29.79
C LEU A 5 6.01 -2.16 -29.56
N VAL A 6 5.85 -1.01 -28.86
CA VAL A 6 4.55 -0.37 -28.65
C VAL A 6 3.90 0.02 -29.98
N CYS A 7 4.68 0.59 -30.92
CA CYS A 7 4.18 0.92 -32.27
C CYS A 7 3.74 -0.30 -33.09
N ARG A 8 4.26 -1.50 -32.82
CA ARG A 8 3.92 -2.71 -33.58
C ARG A 8 2.76 -3.51 -32.99
N VAL A 9 2.58 -3.48 -31.67
CA VAL A 9 1.58 -4.31 -30.96
C VAL A 9 0.26 -3.56 -30.76
N ALA A 10 0.30 -2.25 -30.50
CA ALA A 10 -0.90 -1.43 -30.31
C ALA A 10 -1.90 -1.52 -31.48
N PRO A 11 -1.51 -1.36 -32.77
CA PRO A 11 -2.47 -1.46 -33.87
C PRO A 11 -3.10 -2.86 -34.00
N ARG A 12 -2.36 -3.93 -33.68
CA ARG A 12 -2.88 -5.31 -33.75
C ARG A 12 -3.93 -5.58 -32.67
N LEU A 13 -3.75 -5.00 -31.49
CA LEU A 13 -4.71 -5.12 -30.39
C LEU A 13 -5.97 -4.27 -30.60
N ILE A 14 -5.81 -3.07 -31.18
CA ILE A 14 -6.96 -2.25 -31.61
C ILE A 14 -7.79 -3.00 -32.65
N VAL A 15 -7.13 -3.61 -33.65
CA VAL A 15 -7.82 -4.45 -34.66
C VAL A 15 -8.49 -5.67 -34.01
N ALA A 16 -7.84 -6.33 -33.05
CA ALA A 16 -8.43 -7.46 -32.35
C ALA A 16 -9.66 -7.05 -31.49
N ALA A 17 -9.57 -5.94 -30.77
CA ALA A 17 -10.68 -5.40 -29.99
C ALA A 17 -11.86 -4.98 -30.89
N ALA A 18 -11.56 -4.32 -32.02
CA ALA A 18 -12.57 -3.96 -33.02
C ALA A 18 -13.22 -5.20 -33.67
N ALA A 19 -12.45 -6.26 -33.92
CA ALA A 19 -12.97 -7.52 -34.46
C ALA A 19 -13.86 -8.24 -33.44
N ILE A 20 -13.43 -8.32 -32.18
CA ILE A 20 -14.25 -8.90 -31.08
C ILE A 20 -15.54 -8.10 -30.93
N TYR A 21 -15.46 -6.77 -30.93
CA TYR A 21 -16.62 -5.89 -30.89
C TYR A 21 -17.56 -6.11 -32.08
N GLY A 22 -17.02 -6.21 -33.29
CA GLY A 22 -17.80 -6.49 -34.51
C GLY A 22 -18.51 -7.84 -34.44
N VAL A 23 -17.84 -8.89 -33.96
CA VAL A 23 -18.46 -10.21 -33.75
C VAL A 23 -19.53 -10.16 -32.68
N LEU A 24 -19.29 -9.47 -31.56
CA LEU A 24 -20.27 -9.29 -30.50
C LEU A 24 -21.52 -8.57 -31.02
N MET A 25 -21.34 -7.48 -31.77
CA MET A 25 -22.45 -6.75 -32.38
C MET A 25 -23.19 -7.58 -33.43
N ALA A 26 -22.50 -8.42 -34.20
CA ALA A 26 -23.12 -9.31 -35.20
C ALA A 26 -23.89 -10.48 -34.55
N VAL A 27 -23.41 -11.01 -33.42
CA VAL A 27 -24.10 -12.04 -32.63
C VAL A 27 -25.30 -11.46 -31.88
N MET A 28 -25.17 -10.21 -31.42
CA MET A 28 -26.20 -9.48 -30.68
C MET A 28 -27.22 -8.79 -31.58
N ALA A 29 -26.93 -8.67 -32.88
CA ALA A 29 -27.84 -8.07 -33.85
C ALA A 29 -29.11 -8.93 -33.95
N PRO A 30 -30.29 -8.38 -33.62
CA PRO A 30 -31.52 -9.15 -33.59
C PRO A 30 -31.89 -9.59 -35.01
N ARG A 31 -31.92 -10.90 -35.26
CA ARG A 31 -32.40 -11.48 -36.53
C ARG A 31 -33.92 -11.39 -36.70
N GLN A 32 -34.64 -11.10 -35.62
CA GLN A 32 -36.09 -10.95 -35.56
C GLN A 32 -36.46 -9.81 -34.61
N ALA A 33 -37.53 -9.08 -34.95
CA ALA A 33 -38.06 -8.01 -34.13
C ALA A 33 -38.48 -8.55 -32.74
N PRO A 34 -38.22 -7.81 -31.65
CA PRO A 34 -38.62 -8.24 -30.31
C PRO A 34 -40.13 -8.39 -30.23
N SER A 35 -40.59 -9.47 -29.60
CA SER A 35 -42.01 -9.83 -29.47
C SER A 35 -42.73 -9.01 -28.39
N SER A 36 -41.96 -8.38 -27.50
CA SER A 36 -42.47 -7.56 -26.39
C SER A 36 -41.51 -6.44 -25.99
N SER A 37 -42.03 -5.41 -25.30
CA SER A 37 -41.23 -4.30 -24.79
C SER A 37 -40.19 -4.71 -23.74
N LEU A 38 -40.49 -5.74 -22.94
CA LEU A 38 -39.55 -6.30 -21.96
C LEU A 38 -38.35 -6.95 -22.64
N GLU A 39 -38.59 -7.71 -23.70
CA GLU A 39 -37.54 -8.34 -24.49
C GLU A 39 -36.66 -7.29 -25.18
N ALA A 40 -37.25 -6.22 -25.71
CA ALA A 40 -36.51 -5.10 -26.29
C ALA A 40 -35.60 -4.42 -25.25
N LEU A 41 -36.10 -4.20 -24.03
CA LEU A 41 -35.35 -3.57 -22.94
C LEU A 41 -34.17 -4.44 -22.47
N LEU A 42 -34.38 -5.75 -22.31
CA LEU A 42 -33.33 -6.70 -21.91
C LEU A 42 -32.24 -6.84 -22.99
N ARG A 43 -32.61 -6.89 -24.27
CA ARG A 43 -31.64 -6.91 -25.37
C ARG A 43 -30.84 -5.60 -25.41
N GLY A 44 -31.51 -4.46 -25.24
CA GLY A 44 -30.86 -3.15 -25.19
C GLY A 44 -29.88 -3.01 -24.03
N SER A 45 -30.24 -3.47 -22.83
CA SER A 45 -29.35 -3.41 -21.67
C SER A 45 -28.12 -4.30 -21.86
N LEU A 46 -28.28 -5.50 -22.43
CA LEU A 46 -27.16 -6.42 -22.67
C LEU A 46 -26.15 -5.84 -23.68
N VAL A 47 -26.61 -5.14 -24.71
CA VAL A 47 -25.74 -4.38 -25.63
C VAL A 47 -24.98 -3.28 -24.89
N ILE A 48 -25.68 -2.49 -24.06
CA ILE A 48 -25.06 -1.41 -23.29
C ILE A 48 -23.98 -1.97 -22.35
N PHE A 49 -24.27 -3.05 -21.61
CA PHE A 49 -23.29 -3.69 -20.73
C PHE A 49 -22.09 -4.25 -21.51
N ALA A 50 -22.31 -4.84 -22.68
CA ALA A 50 -21.22 -5.34 -23.52
C ALA A 50 -20.32 -4.20 -24.03
N VAL A 51 -20.90 -3.08 -24.45
CA VAL A 51 -20.16 -1.89 -24.90
C VAL A 51 -19.32 -1.31 -23.76
N ILE A 52 -19.92 -1.14 -22.58
CA ILE A 52 -19.22 -0.62 -21.39
C ILE A 52 -18.09 -1.56 -20.98
N GLY A 53 -18.36 -2.87 -20.91
CA GLY A 53 -17.37 -3.89 -20.55
C GLY A 53 -16.20 -3.96 -21.53
N ALA A 54 -16.48 -3.96 -22.84
CA ALA A 54 -15.44 -3.96 -23.87
C ALA A 54 -14.57 -2.68 -23.84
N SER A 55 -15.20 -1.54 -23.59
CA SER A 55 -14.50 -0.25 -23.44
C SER A 55 -13.55 -0.28 -22.24
N PHE A 56 -14.04 -0.75 -21.08
CA PHE A 56 -13.23 -0.87 -19.87
C PHE A 56 -12.05 -1.82 -20.04
N LEU A 57 -12.27 -2.97 -20.68
CA LEU A 57 -11.21 -3.94 -20.97
C LEU A 57 -10.15 -3.35 -21.91
N THR A 58 -10.58 -2.63 -22.95
CA THR A 58 -9.68 -1.99 -23.91
C THR A 58 -8.83 -0.93 -23.24
N VAL A 59 -9.44 -0.05 -22.42
CA VAL A 59 -8.72 1.01 -21.69
C VAL A 59 -7.75 0.41 -20.67
N SER A 60 -8.17 -0.61 -19.92
CA SER A 60 -7.31 -1.28 -18.93
C SER A 60 -6.13 -1.99 -19.60
N THR A 61 -6.36 -2.66 -20.72
CA THR A 61 -5.31 -3.34 -21.49
C THR A 61 -4.35 -2.34 -22.13
N ALA A 62 -4.89 -1.26 -22.73
CA ALA A 62 -4.08 -0.18 -23.28
C ALA A 62 -3.24 0.49 -22.20
N SER A 63 -3.83 0.79 -21.03
CA SER A 63 -3.12 1.33 -19.87
C SER A 63 -1.99 0.40 -19.41
N LEU A 64 -2.26 -0.91 -19.30
CA LEU A 64 -1.25 -1.89 -18.92
C LEU A 64 -0.18 -2.13 -20.01
N LEU A 65 -0.39 -1.71 -21.25
CA LEU A 65 0.63 -1.84 -22.31
C LEU A 65 1.42 -0.56 -22.51
N LEU A 66 0.77 0.59 -22.34
CA LEU A 66 1.38 1.92 -22.47
C LEU A 66 2.11 2.33 -21.18
N HIS A 67 1.55 1.95 -20.03
CA HIS A 67 2.06 2.25 -18.69
C HIS A 67 2.37 0.99 -17.88
N GLY A 68 2.26 -0.18 -18.51
CA GLY A 68 2.62 -1.47 -17.90
C GLY A 68 3.95 -1.38 -17.22
N PHE A 69 3.93 -1.63 -15.91
CA PHE A 69 5.04 -1.53 -14.96
C PHE A 69 6.37 -1.37 -15.69
N ASP A 70 6.78 -0.12 -15.86
CA ASP A 70 8.18 0.16 -16.04
C ASP A 70 8.84 -0.35 -14.76
N GLY A 71 9.26 -1.61 -14.77
CA GLY A 71 10.11 -2.24 -13.76
C GLY A 71 11.48 -1.56 -13.67
N HIS A 72 11.60 -0.36 -14.23
CA HIS A 72 12.55 0.65 -13.82
C HIS A 72 12.24 1.04 -12.36
N VAL A 73 12.53 0.12 -11.45
CA VAL A 73 12.80 0.47 -10.06
C VAL A 73 13.96 1.46 -10.16
N PRO A 74 13.74 2.76 -9.88
CA PRO A 74 14.84 3.72 -9.89
C PRO A 74 15.96 3.13 -9.04
N ARG A 75 17.22 3.26 -9.49
CA ARG A 75 18.33 2.83 -8.64
C ARG A 75 18.11 3.42 -7.26
N PRO A 76 18.14 2.60 -6.19
CA PRO A 76 17.77 3.05 -4.86
C PRO A 76 18.62 4.28 -4.54
N ARG A 77 17.96 5.41 -4.33
CA ARG A 77 18.64 6.64 -3.92
C ARG A 77 19.28 6.31 -2.59
N ARG A 78 20.61 6.43 -2.49
CA ARG A 78 21.30 6.16 -1.24
C ARG A 78 20.84 7.18 -0.20
N LEU A 79 20.41 6.69 0.95
CA LEU A 79 19.97 7.42 2.13
C LEU A 79 21.09 7.46 3.18
N ASN A 80 22.35 7.51 2.73
CA ASN A 80 23.52 7.54 3.60
C ASN A 80 23.42 8.71 4.58
N GLY A 81 23.65 8.43 5.87
CA GLY A 81 23.56 9.44 6.93
C GLY A 81 22.15 9.67 7.49
N VAL A 82 21.10 9.21 6.79
CA VAL A 82 19.71 9.32 7.26
C VAL A 82 19.43 8.23 8.29
N ARG A 83 18.84 8.62 9.42
CA ARG A 83 18.28 7.71 10.42
C ARG A 83 16.79 7.56 10.16
N ILE A 84 16.29 6.32 10.12
CA ILE A 84 14.85 6.04 10.01
C ILE A 84 14.38 5.35 11.28
N VAL A 85 13.47 6.01 12.02
CA VAL A 85 12.82 5.46 13.21
C VAL A 85 11.47 4.87 12.79
N PHE A 86 11.39 3.54 12.81
CA PHE A 86 10.16 2.79 12.57
C PHE A 86 9.39 2.68 13.89
N SER A 87 8.38 3.53 14.03
CA SER A 87 7.59 3.70 15.25
C SER A 87 6.34 2.83 15.22
N VAL A 88 6.32 1.77 16.03
CA VAL A 88 5.13 0.98 16.30
C VAL A 88 4.48 1.48 17.59
N VAL A 89 3.25 1.98 17.49
CA VAL A 89 2.48 2.42 18.67
C VAL A 89 1.32 1.48 18.88
N SER A 90 1.29 0.87 20.06
CA SER A 90 0.28 -0.12 20.44
C SER A 90 -0.22 0.13 21.86
N ARG A 91 -1.36 -0.46 22.21
CA ARG A 91 -1.75 -0.57 23.61
C ARG A 91 -0.86 -1.54 24.38
N GLY A 92 -0.33 -2.58 23.73
CA GLY A 92 0.54 -3.60 24.33
C GLY A 92 -0.19 -4.83 24.89
N ASP A 93 -1.50 -4.95 24.63
CA ASP A 93 -2.36 -6.02 25.17
C ASP A 93 -2.37 -7.32 24.34
N ASP A 94 -1.89 -7.29 23.10
CA ASP A 94 -1.64 -8.49 22.29
C ASP A 94 -0.14 -8.68 21.96
N PRO A 95 0.61 -9.38 22.83
CA PRO A 95 2.02 -9.70 22.60
C PRO A 95 2.26 -10.54 21.34
N ARG A 96 1.29 -11.36 20.91
CA ARG A 96 1.45 -12.24 19.73
C ARG A 96 1.44 -11.42 18.46
N LEU A 97 0.52 -10.46 18.35
CA LEU A 97 0.44 -9.54 17.23
C LEU A 97 1.70 -8.68 17.14
N LEU A 98 2.09 -8.06 18.25
CA LEU A 98 3.31 -7.26 18.33
C LEU A 98 4.56 -8.04 17.94
N ARG A 99 4.70 -9.29 18.42
CA ARG A 99 5.81 -10.16 18.03
C ARG A 99 5.85 -10.37 16.53
N ARG A 100 4.71 -10.59 15.87
CA ARG A 100 4.64 -10.79 14.40
C ARG A 100 5.00 -9.51 13.64
N CYS A 101 4.43 -8.37 14.04
CA CYS A 101 4.72 -7.06 13.44
C CYS A 101 6.22 -6.73 13.56
N LEU A 102 6.78 -6.77 14.77
CA LEU A 102 8.18 -6.42 15.03
C LEU A 102 9.15 -7.40 14.37
N SER A 103 8.85 -8.70 14.34
CA SER A 103 9.69 -9.69 13.65
C SER A 103 9.74 -9.46 12.14
N SER A 104 8.58 -9.19 11.53
CA SER A 104 8.48 -8.85 10.11
C SER A 104 9.24 -7.56 9.80
N LEU A 105 9.03 -6.50 10.60
CA LEU A 105 9.72 -5.23 10.45
C LEU A 105 11.24 -5.40 10.58
N ARG A 106 11.71 -6.13 11.60
CA ARG A 106 13.15 -6.41 11.81
C ARG A 106 13.76 -7.12 10.61
N TYR A 107 13.07 -8.10 10.05
CA TYR A 107 13.51 -8.82 8.86
C TYR A 107 13.72 -7.85 7.69
N TRP A 108 12.74 -7.00 7.41
CA TRP A 108 12.81 -6.06 6.29
C TRP A 108 13.81 -4.93 6.51
N VAL A 109 13.85 -4.32 7.69
CA VAL A 109 14.83 -3.27 8.01
C VAL A 109 16.24 -3.79 7.79
N ARG A 110 16.58 -4.97 8.32
CA ARG A 110 17.91 -5.58 8.12
C ARG A 110 18.27 -5.83 6.64
N ARG A 111 17.26 -6.08 5.80
CA ARG A 111 17.46 -6.34 4.36
C ARG A 111 17.60 -5.04 3.56
N LEU A 112 16.85 -4.00 3.95
CA LEU A 112 16.79 -2.73 3.24
C LEU A 112 17.92 -1.77 3.66
N GLU A 113 18.34 -1.83 4.92
CA GLU A 113 19.40 -0.98 5.47
C GLU A 113 20.69 -0.99 4.62
N PRO A 114 21.29 -2.14 4.24
CA PRO A 114 22.47 -2.15 3.37
C PRO A 114 22.19 -1.75 1.91
N VAL A 115 20.96 -1.94 1.43
CA VAL A 115 20.56 -1.63 0.05
C VAL A 115 20.45 -0.12 -0.15
N TYR A 116 19.86 0.57 0.82
CA TYR A 116 19.59 2.00 0.76
C TYR A 116 20.61 2.83 1.55
N GLY A 117 21.33 2.25 2.51
CA GLY A 117 22.38 2.93 3.29
C GLY A 117 21.87 3.84 4.42
N PHE A 118 20.60 3.76 4.80
CA PHE A 118 20.09 4.44 6.00
C PHE A 118 20.53 3.71 7.28
N ARG A 119 20.26 4.29 8.45
CA ARG A 119 20.37 3.63 9.75
C ARG A 119 18.98 3.37 10.34
N GLY A 120 18.60 2.10 10.46
CA GLY A 120 17.28 1.72 10.96
C GLY A 120 17.20 1.66 12.48
N VAL A 121 16.12 2.16 13.07
CA VAL A 121 15.81 2.01 14.50
C VAL A 121 14.36 1.58 14.64
N ILE A 122 14.11 0.45 15.29
CA ILE A 122 12.74 -0.01 15.59
C ILE A 122 12.36 0.47 16.99
N GLU A 123 11.34 1.30 17.07
CA GLU A 123 10.79 1.82 18.30
C GLU A 123 9.42 1.21 18.58
N LEU A 124 9.25 0.68 19.79
CA LEU A 124 7.97 0.20 20.30
C LEU A 124 7.49 1.14 21.42
N VAL A 125 6.27 1.65 21.26
CA VAL A 125 5.60 2.50 22.25
C VAL A 125 4.35 1.77 22.73
N CYS A 126 4.25 1.55 24.04
CA CYS A 126 3.10 0.85 24.62
C CYS A 126 2.51 1.58 25.83
N ASP A 127 1.20 1.44 26.01
CA ASP A 127 0.52 1.83 27.25
C ASP A 127 0.70 0.78 28.36
N VAL A 128 0.78 -0.49 27.98
CA VAL A 128 0.99 -1.64 28.86
C VAL A 128 2.27 -2.38 28.43
N ASP A 129 3.06 -2.88 29.38
CA ASP A 129 4.26 -3.66 29.05
C ASP A 129 3.86 -4.98 28.37
N PRO A 130 4.29 -5.22 27.11
CA PRO A 130 3.91 -6.42 26.36
C PRO A 130 4.72 -7.67 26.74
N GLY A 131 5.68 -7.54 27.67
CA GLY A 131 6.57 -8.62 28.07
C GLY A 131 7.98 -8.51 27.49
N GLU A 132 8.94 -9.16 28.14
CA GLU A 132 10.35 -9.07 27.79
C GLU A 132 10.69 -9.64 26.40
N ASP A 133 10.03 -10.72 26.01
CA ASP A 133 10.23 -11.37 24.71
C ASP A 133 9.89 -10.43 23.55
N VAL A 134 8.82 -9.64 23.69
CA VAL A 134 8.42 -8.62 22.71
C VAL A 134 9.35 -7.41 22.76
N ARG A 135 9.67 -6.91 23.96
CA ARG A 135 10.54 -5.73 24.12
C ARG A 135 11.91 -5.91 23.46
N ARG A 136 12.49 -7.11 23.55
CA ARG A 136 13.80 -7.45 22.95
C ARG A 136 13.82 -7.38 21.41
N LEU A 137 12.66 -7.34 20.76
CA LEU A 137 12.58 -7.20 19.29
C LEU A 137 12.72 -5.75 18.82
N ALA A 138 12.48 -4.78 19.71
CA ALA A 138 12.66 -3.36 19.44
C ALA A 138 14.05 -2.89 19.88
N ASP A 139 14.61 -1.90 19.18
CA ASP A 139 15.85 -1.23 19.59
C ASP A 139 15.59 -0.22 20.71
N ARG A 140 14.38 0.34 20.74
CA ARG A 140 13.91 1.28 21.75
C ARG A 140 12.51 0.89 22.20
N PHE A 141 12.31 0.81 23.51
CA PHE A 141 11.01 0.60 24.11
C PHE A 141 10.61 1.79 24.97
N VAL A 142 9.38 2.28 24.79
CA VAL A 142 8.81 3.40 25.54
C VAL A 142 7.50 2.95 26.15
N LEU A 143 7.47 2.88 27.48
CA LEU A 143 6.23 2.70 28.22
C LEU A 143 5.63 4.08 28.55
N VAL A 144 4.38 4.30 28.17
CA VAL A 144 3.68 5.56 28.43
C VAL A 144 3.19 5.59 29.89
N PRO A 145 3.63 6.53 30.73
CA PRO A 145 3.23 6.57 32.13
C PRO A 145 1.72 6.72 32.29
N ALA A 146 1.09 5.94 33.17
CA ALA A 146 -0.37 5.97 33.38
C ALA A 146 -0.90 7.38 33.72
N GLY A 147 -0.11 8.19 34.45
CA GLY A 147 -0.45 9.57 34.80
C GLY A 147 -0.22 10.61 33.70
N TYR A 148 0.40 10.24 32.58
CA TYR A 148 0.67 11.16 31.49
C TYR A 148 -0.63 11.67 30.85
N ARG A 149 -0.72 12.99 30.68
CA ARG A 149 -1.83 13.67 29.99
C ARG A 149 -1.26 14.62 28.94
N THR A 150 -1.85 14.58 27.76
CA THR A 150 -1.52 15.53 26.69
C THR A 150 -2.15 16.90 27.01
N ALA A 151 -1.57 17.98 26.46
CA ALA A 151 -2.04 19.35 26.69
C ALA A 151 -3.52 19.58 26.33
N ARG A 152 -4.05 18.83 25.35
CA ARG A 152 -5.45 18.92 24.89
C ARG A 152 -6.31 17.72 25.30
N GLY A 153 -5.82 16.84 26.17
CA GLY A 153 -6.60 15.70 26.66
C GLY A 153 -6.86 14.59 25.63
N SER A 154 -6.04 14.48 24.58
CA SER A 154 -6.04 13.33 23.67
C SER A 154 -5.83 12.03 24.45
N LEU A 155 -6.55 10.98 24.02
CA LEU A 155 -6.60 9.66 24.66
C LEU A 155 -6.01 8.58 23.75
N PHE A 156 -5.85 7.36 24.31
CA PHE A 156 -5.47 6.14 23.58
C PHE A 156 -4.21 6.32 22.72
N LYS A 157 -4.24 5.85 21.47
CA LYS A 157 -3.11 5.90 20.53
C LYS A 157 -2.55 7.30 20.31
N ALA A 158 -3.40 8.33 20.27
CA ALA A 158 -2.96 9.71 20.14
C ALA A 158 -2.18 10.20 21.36
N ARG A 159 -2.56 9.76 22.58
CA ARG A 159 -1.79 10.02 23.81
C ARG A 159 -0.42 9.37 23.75
N ALA A 160 -0.34 8.10 23.35
CA ALA A 160 0.91 7.37 23.25
C ALA A 160 1.84 7.97 22.17
N LEU A 161 1.28 8.36 21.02
CA LEU A 161 2.02 9.07 19.96
C LEU A 161 2.61 10.38 20.47
N GLN A 162 1.82 11.20 21.16
CA GLN A 162 2.30 12.46 21.71
C GLN A 162 3.44 12.24 22.71
N TYR A 163 3.29 11.31 23.65
CA TYR A 163 4.35 10.98 24.60
C TYR A 163 5.63 10.51 23.91
N SER A 164 5.50 9.69 22.86
CA SER A 164 6.62 9.20 22.08
C SER A 164 7.38 10.34 21.39
N VAL A 165 6.67 11.34 20.83
CA VAL A 165 7.30 12.54 20.26
C VAL A 165 8.11 13.29 21.32
N GLU A 166 7.50 13.57 22.47
CA GLU A 166 8.18 14.27 23.58
C GLU A 166 9.41 13.48 24.07
N ALA A 167 9.30 12.15 24.16
CA ALA A 167 10.40 11.29 24.54
C ALA A 167 11.54 11.31 23.50
N ARG A 168 11.23 11.30 22.20
CA ARG A 168 12.26 11.39 21.14
C ARG A 168 12.99 12.72 21.16
N VAL A 169 12.29 13.82 21.41
CA VAL A 169 12.89 15.15 21.53
C VAL A 169 13.84 15.18 22.73
N ARG A 170 13.40 14.70 23.90
CA ARG A 170 14.22 14.63 25.11
C ARG A 170 15.47 13.77 24.92
N ASP A 171 15.34 12.65 24.20
CA ASP A 171 16.44 11.70 23.99
C ASP A 171 17.37 12.14 22.82
N GLY A 172 17.13 13.29 22.19
CA GLY A 172 17.94 13.78 21.07
C GLY A 172 17.84 12.92 19.81
N LEU A 173 16.75 12.17 19.64
CA LEU A 173 16.52 11.31 18.47
C LEU A 173 16.06 12.10 17.24
N VAL A 174 15.47 13.28 17.45
CA VAL A 174 14.98 14.17 16.38
C VAL A 174 16.11 15.08 15.89
N GLY A 175 16.28 15.15 14.58
CA GLY A 175 17.24 16.03 13.91
C GLY A 175 16.94 16.07 12.41
N ASP A 176 17.68 16.89 11.66
CA ASP A 176 17.43 17.16 10.23
C ASP A 176 17.51 15.90 9.36
N ASP A 177 18.36 14.94 9.75
CA ASP A 177 18.55 13.66 9.07
C ASP A 177 17.76 12.50 9.71
N THR A 178 16.79 12.79 10.60
CA THR A 178 15.92 11.76 11.19
C THR A 178 14.55 11.74 10.53
N TRP A 179 14.17 10.60 9.98
CA TRP A 179 12.83 10.33 9.47
C TRP A 179 12.07 9.44 10.46
N ILE A 180 10.82 9.78 10.73
CA ILE A 180 9.94 8.98 11.60
C ILE A 180 8.88 8.34 10.70
N TYR A 181 8.86 7.01 10.70
CA TYR A 181 7.89 6.22 9.95
C TYR A 181 6.95 5.52 10.93
N HIS A 182 5.70 5.94 10.97
CA HIS A 182 4.69 5.35 11.83
C HIS A 182 4.11 4.09 11.19
N ILE A 183 4.14 2.99 11.92
CA ILE A 183 3.61 1.69 11.51
C ILE A 183 2.52 1.28 12.50
N ASP A 184 1.43 0.75 11.97
CA ASP A 184 0.38 0.18 12.80
C ASP A 184 0.81 -1.17 13.41
N ASP A 185 0.36 -1.47 14.62
CA ASP A 185 0.81 -2.65 15.38
C ASP A 185 0.30 -3.98 14.85
N ASP A 186 -0.69 -3.94 13.94
CA ASP A 186 -1.21 -5.06 13.18
C ASP A 186 -0.57 -5.23 11.79
N THR A 187 0.35 -4.35 11.40
CA THR A 187 0.98 -4.39 10.08
C THR A 187 2.05 -5.47 10.01
N ILE A 188 1.87 -6.40 9.06
CA ILE A 188 2.86 -7.43 8.71
C ILE A 188 3.34 -7.15 7.28
N ILE A 189 4.64 -6.90 7.12
CA ILE A 189 5.27 -6.64 5.81
C ILE A 189 5.73 -7.99 5.24
N GLY A 190 5.30 -8.30 4.01
CA GLY A 190 5.52 -9.57 3.32
C GLY A 190 6.36 -9.45 2.06
#